data_AF-A0A3M2KP63-F1
#
_entry.id   AF-A0A3M2KP63-F1
#
_cell.length_a   1.000
_cell.length_b   1.000
_cell.length_c   1.000
_cell.angle_alpha   90.00
_cell.angle_beta   90.00
_cell.angle_gamma   90.00
#
_symmetry.space_group_name_H-M   'P 1'
#
loop_
_entity.id
_entity.type
_entity.pdbx_description
1 polymer ?
#
loop_
_entity_poly.entity_id
_entity_poly.type
_entity_poly.pdbx_seq_one_letter_code
_entity_poly.pdbx_strand_id
1 'polypeptide(L)'
;GRDRPGGAHQPVVLGAVGRVAGLGPRDVALAAGYDAISAPASAVVRLLGLDPFEATAVLARLAPETERVADRAVAAADGWPERGETALPAGAAPLLEIAAEDHAAWPVRLFAS
;
A
#
# COMPACT_ATOMS: atom_id res chain seq x y z
N GLY A 1 0.99 -10.48 23.78
CA GLY A 1 1.42 -10.85 22.41
C GLY A 1 0.65 -12.06 22.00
N ARG A 2 -0.31 -11.92 21.08
CA ARG A 2 -0.95 -13.07 20.42
C ARG A 2 -0.24 -13.26 19.08
N ASP A 3 0.16 -14.49 18.81
CA ASP A 3 0.82 -14.91 17.58
C ASP A 3 0.06 -14.39 16.37
N ARG A 4 0.75 -13.58 15.55
CA ARG A 4 0.37 -13.32 14.18
C ARG A 4 1.27 -14.21 13.32
N PRO A 5 0.73 -15.16 12.54
CA PRO A 5 1.57 -15.92 11.60
C PRO A 5 2.27 -14.91 10.66
N GLY A 6 3.61 -14.85 10.71
CA GLY A 6 4.41 -13.90 9.93
C GLY A 6 4.77 -12.57 10.61
N GLY A 7 4.35 -12.33 11.87
CA GLY A 7 4.67 -11.10 12.62
C GLY A 7 3.64 -9.99 12.47
N ALA A 8 3.98 -8.77 12.90
CA ALA A 8 3.08 -7.62 12.79
C ALA A 8 2.96 -7.18 11.32
N HIS A 9 1.73 -6.98 10.84
CA HIS A 9 1.49 -6.49 9.48
C HIS A 9 2.18 -5.13 9.27
N GLN A 10 2.89 -4.99 8.14
CA GLN A 10 3.68 -3.80 7.82
C GLN A 10 2.93 -2.48 8.04
N PRO A 11 1.64 -2.32 7.66
CA PRO A 11 0.92 -1.06 7.88
C PRO A 11 0.76 -0.68 9.36
N VAL A 12 0.60 -1.68 10.24
CA VAL A 12 0.47 -1.47 11.70
C VAL A 12 1.81 -1.00 12.27
N VAL A 13 2.90 -1.62 11.84
CA VAL A 13 4.26 -1.25 12.28
C VAL A 13 4.61 0.15 11.78
N LEU A 14 4.33 0.44 10.50
CA LEU A 14 4.59 1.75 9.91
C LEU A 14 3.86 2.88 10.65
N GLY A 15 2.59 2.68 11.01
CA GLY A 15 1.84 3.63 11.83
C GLY A 15 2.44 3.84 13.23
N ALA A 16 2.84 2.76 13.90
CA ALA A 16 3.48 2.85 15.21
C ALA A 16 4.82 3.59 15.15
N VAL A 17 5.66 3.27 14.16
CA VAL A 17 6.96 3.93 13.94
C VAL A 17 6.76 5.40 13.61
N GLY A 18 5.82 5.73 12.71
CA GLY A 18 5.53 7.12 12.36
C GLY A 18 5.14 7.96 13.56
N ARG A 19 4.30 7.42 14.45
CA ARG A 19 3.92 8.10 15.70
C ARG A 19 5.13 8.33 16.61
N VAL A 20 5.99 7.33 16.78
CA VAL A 20 7.23 7.45 17.59
C VAL A 20 8.19 8.47 16.98
N ALA A 21 8.23 8.56 15.65
CA ALA A 21 9.04 9.53 14.92
C ALA A 21 8.45 10.95 14.88
N GLY A 22 7.29 11.19 15.49
CA GLY A 22 6.62 12.50 15.50
C GLY A 22 5.92 12.88 14.20
N LEU A 23 5.65 11.91 13.32
CA LEU A 23 4.92 12.12 12.07
C LEU A 23 3.40 12.17 12.31
N GLY A 24 2.71 12.98 11.51
CA GLY A 24 1.24 13.01 11.50
C GLY A 24 0.65 11.81 10.74
N PRO A 25 -0.65 11.48 10.97
CA PRO A 25 -1.33 10.40 10.25
C PRO A 25 -1.23 10.52 8.72
N ARG A 26 -1.31 11.74 8.20
CA ARG A 26 -1.20 12.02 6.77
C ARG A 26 0.18 11.71 6.21
N ASP A 27 1.24 12.05 6.93
CA ASP A 27 2.63 11.80 6.51
C ASP A 27 2.89 10.29 6.37
N VAL A 28 2.40 9.53 7.36
CA VAL A 28 2.48 8.07 7.35
C VAL A 28 1.67 7.49 6.20
N ALA A 29 0.46 8.00 5.96
CA ALA A 29 -0.39 7.55 4.85
C ALA A 29 0.23 7.85 3.47
N LEU A 30 0.88 9.00 3.31
CA LEU A 30 1.64 9.34 2.10
C LEU A 30 2.83 8.40 1.90
N ALA A 31 3.59 8.12 2.96
CA ALA A 31 4.71 7.18 2.90
C ALA A 31 4.24 5.79 2.46
N ALA A 32 3.15 5.29 3.05
CA ALA A 32 2.56 4.01 2.66
C ALA A 32 2.07 4.00 1.21
N GLY A 33 1.39 5.07 0.77
CA GLY A 33 0.89 5.19 -0.60
C GLY A 33 2.02 5.28 -1.63
N TYR A 34 3.09 6.00 -1.33
CA TYR A 34 4.27 6.08 -2.19
C TYR A 34 4.99 4.74 -2.33
N ASP A 35 5.19 4.02 -1.21
CA ASP A 35 5.80 2.69 -1.22
C ASP A 35 5.01 1.70 -2.09
N ALA A 36 3.67 1.73 -1.97
CA ALA A 36 2.77 0.88 -2.73
C ALA A 36 2.86 1.06 -4.26
N ILE A 37 3.14 2.28 -4.75
CA ILE A 37 3.26 2.56 -6.19
C ILE A 37 4.71 2.45 -6.69
N SER A 38 5.70 2.65 -5.82
CA SER A 38 7.11 2.66 -6.20
C SER A 38 7.62 1.26 -6.54
N ALA A 39 7.18 0.24 -5.78
CA ALA A 39 7.53 -1.15 -6.04
C ALA A 39 7.11 -1.62 -7.46
N PRO A 40 5.84 -1.49 -7.88
CA PRO A 40 5.44 -1.90 -9.23
C PRO A 40 6.10 -1.05 -10.32
N ALA A 41 6.31 0.26 -10.11
CA ALA A 41 7.00 1.11 -11.08
C ALA A 41 8.46 0.67 -11.33
N SER A 42 9.16 0.20 -10.28
CA SER A 42 10.49 -0.39 -10.42
C SER A 42 10.45 -1.77 -11.08
N ALA A 43 9.43 -2.57 -10.78
CA ALA A 43 9.27 -3.92 -11.30
C ALA A 43 9.07 -3.92 -12.83
N VAL A 44 8.24 -3.03 -13.38
CA VAL A 44 7.95 -3.01 -14.84
C VAL A 44 9.19 -2.76 -15.70
N VAL A 45 10.16 -1.98 -15.20
CA VAL A 45 11.44 -1.76 -15.90
C VAL A 45 12.23 -3.07 -16.02
N ARG A 46 12.29 -3.84 -14.92
CA ARG A 46 13.08 -5.08 -14.86
C ARG A 46 12.39 -6.27 -15.51
N LEU A 47 11.06 -6.33 -15.44
CA LEU A 47 10.26 -7.48 -15.89
C LEU A 47 9.77 -7.33 -17.33
N LEU A 48 9.42 -6.11 -17.74
CA LEU A 48 8.83 -5.83 -19.04
C LEU A 48 9.77 -5.02 -19.95
N GLY A 49 10.92 -4.57 -19.43
CA GLY A 49 11.90 -3.79 -20.20
C GLY A 49 11.42 -2.37 -20.52
N LEU A 50 10.49 -1.81 -19.75
CA LEU A 50 9.99 -0.46 -19.98
C LEU A 50 11.05 0.61 -19.68
N ASP A 51 10.90 1.79 -20.29
CA ASP A 51 11.79 2.93 -20.06
C ASP A 51 11.67 3.42 -18.59
N PRO A 52 12.78 3.49 -17.83
CA PRO A 52 12.78 4.04 -16.47
C PRO A 52 12.30 5.50 -16.38
N PHE A 53 12.47 6.31 -17.42
CA PHE A 53 11.95 7.67 -17.46
C PHE A 53 10.43 7.69 -17.59
N GLU A 54 9.86 6.81 -18.41
CA GLU A 54 8.41 6.66 -18.52
C GLU A 54 7.79 6.16 -17.22
N ALA A 55 8.41 5.16 -16.57
CA ALA A 55 7.96 4.65 -15.27
C ALA A 55 7.97 5.76 -14.19
N THR A 56 9.03 6.57 -14.18
CA THR A 56 9.13 7.73 -13.26
C THR A 56 8.09 8.81 -13.59
N ALA A 57 7.82 9.05 -14.87
CA ALA A 57 6.78 9.98 -15.29
C ALA A 57 5.37 9.51 -14.87
N VAL A 58 5.11 8.19 -14.89
CA VAL A 58 3.87 7.61 -14.33
C VAL A 58 3.78 7.86 -12.82
N LEU A 59 4.85 7.60 -12.06
CA LEU A 59 4.88 7.87 -10.61
C LEU A 59 4.57 9.33 -10.30
N ALA A 60 5.19 10.27 -11.01
CA ALA A 60 4.94 11.70 -10.84
C ALA A 60 3.46 12.06 -11.12
N ARG A 61 2.86 11.45 -12.14
CA ARG A 61 1.43 11.65 -12.46
C ARG A 61 0.48 11.03 -11.43
N LEU A 62 0.90 10.02 -10.69
CA LEU A 62 0.10 9.39 -9.63
C LEU A 62 0.14 10.16 -8.29
N ALA A 63 1.02 11.16 -8.15
CA ALA A 63 1.15 11.90 -6.88
C ALA A 63 -0.17 12.50 -6.36
N PRO A 64 -1.02 13.16 -7.18
CA PRO A 64 -2.31 13.68 -6.69
C PRO A 64 -3.26 12.57 -6.23
N GLU A 65 -3.27 11.42 -6.89
CA GLU A 65 -4.05 10.25 -6.51
C GLU A 65 -3.56 9.65 -5.19
N THR A 66 -2.25 9.58 -4.98
CA THR A 66 -1.63 9.18 -3.71
C THR A 66 -2.03 10.12 -2.58
N GLU A 67 -2.02 11.44 -2.81
CA GLU A 67 -2.50 12.43 -1.84
C GLU A 67 -3.98 12.20 -1.48
N ARG A 68 -4.85 11.97 -2.47
CA ARG A 68 -6.27 11.68 -2.22
C ARG A 68 -6.47 10.37 -1.45
N VAL A 69 -5.66 9.35 -1.70
CA VAL A 69 -5.70 8.10 -0.91
C VAL A 69 -5.30 8.37 0.54
N ALA A 70 -4.25 9.16 0.77
CA ALA A 70 -3.82 9.55 2.10
C ALA A 70 -4.92 10.34 2.84
N ASP A 71 -5.55 11.30 2.19
CA ASP A 71 -6.64 12.08 2.77
C ASP A 71 -7.85 11.19 3.15
N ARG A 72 -8.21 10.22 2.30
CA ARG A 72 -9.26 9.24 2.62
C ARG A 72 -8.89 8.34 3.79
N ALA A 73 -7.63 7.94 3.90
CA ALA A 73 -7.15 7.12 5.02
C ALA A 73 -7.24 7.88 6.35
N VAL A 74 -6.90 9.18 6.36
CA VAL A 74 -7.05 10.04 7.54
C VAL A 74 -8.53 10.20 7.90
N ALA A 75 -9.39 10.51 6.93
CA ALA A 75 -10.82 10.64 7.17
C ALA A 75 -11.48 9.35 7.71
N ALA A 76 -11.00 8.18 7.26
CA ALA A 76 -11.41 6.88 7.79
C ALA A 76 -10.97 6.70 9.25
N ALA A 77 -9.71 7.03 9.57
CA ALA A 77 -9.18 6.96 10.93
C ALA A 77 -9.91 7.92 11.89
N ASP A 78 -10.20 9.14 11.45
CA ASP A 78 -10.92 10.14 12.25
C ASP A 78 -12.36 9.71 12.56
N GLY A 79 -12.99 8.95 11.66
CA GLY A 79 -14.33 8.40 11.87
C GLY A 79 -14.39 7.10 12.68
N TRP A 80 -13.24 6.49 12.99
CA TRP A 80 -13.17 5.24 13.75
C TRP A 80 -13.85 5.30 15.13
N PRO A 81 -13.72 6.37 15.95
CA PRO A 81 -14.35 6.43 17.28
C PRO A 81 -15.88 6.26 17.24
N GLU A 82 -16.52 6.67 16.15
CA GLU A 82 -17.98 6.62 15.99
C GLU A 82 -18.44 5.38 15.22
N ARG A 83 -17.72 5.01 14.15
CA ARG A 83 -18.15 3.98 13.19
C ARG A 83 -17.44 2.64 13.36
N GLY A 84 -16.40 2.57 14.20
CA GLY A 84 -15.60 1.36 14.40
C GLY A 84 -15.09 0.77 13.09
N GLU A 85 -15.20 -0.54 12.94
CA GLU A 85 -14.76 -1.30 11.75
C GLU A 85 -15.34 -0.76 10.42
N THR A 86 -16.56 -0.23 10.46
CA THR A 86 -17.21 0.33 9.26
C THR A 86 -16.58 1.65 8.79
N ALA A 87 -15.69 2.25 9.59
CA ALA A 87 -14.89 3.40 9.19
C ALA A 87 -13.71 3.01 8.30
N LEU A 88 -13.18 1.78 8.44
CA LEU A 88 -11.97 1.37 7.72
C LEU A 88 -12.26 1.15 6.23
N PRO A 89 -11.33 1.54 5.34
CA PRO A 89 -11.45 1.28 3.92
C PRO A 89 -11.11 -0.20 3.63
N ALA A 90 -12.00 -1.11 4.04
CA ALA A 90 -11.89 -2.55 3.83
C ALA A 90 -12.74 -3.00 2.63
N GLY A 91 -12.56 -2.33 1.49
CA GLY A 91 -13.23 -2.71 0.25
C GLY A 91 -12.64 -4.00 -0.32
N ALA A 92 -13.48 -4.80 -0.99
CA ALA A 92 -12.98 -5.91 -1.81
C ALA A 92 -12.23 -5.38 -3.04
N ALA A 93 -11.22 -6.11 -3.49
CA ALA A 93 -10.50 -5.84 -4.72
C ALA A 93 -10.46 -7.09 -5.60
N PRO A 94 -11.60 -7.51 -6.21
CA PRO A 94 -11.73 -8.84 -6.80
C PRO A 94 -10.65 -9.18 -7.83
N LEU A 95 -10.24 -8.21 -8.66
CA LEU A 95 -9.20 -8.43 -9.65
C LEU A 95 -7.82 -8.65 -9.01
N LEU A 96 -7.50 -7.94 -7.92
CA LEU A 96 -6.24 -8.13 -7.20
C LEU A 96 -6.25 -9.43 -6.40
N GLU A 97 -7.40 -9.80 -5.83
CA GLU A 97 -7.59 -11.07 -5.12
C GLU A 97 -7.39 -12.26 -6.07
N ILE A 98 -8.01 -12.24 -7.25
CA ILE A 98 -7.83 -13.29 -8.28
C ILE A 98 -6.38 -13.34 -8.75
N ALA A 99 -5.77 -12.18 -9.06
CA ALA A 99 -4.39 -12.12 -9.52
C ALA A 99 -3.40 -12.66 -8.47
N ALA A 100 -3.67 -12.45 -7.18
CA ALA A 100 -2.85 -13.00 -6.09
C ALA A 100 -2.94 -14.53 -6.01
N GLU A 101 -4.14 -15.09 -6.16
CA GLU A 101 -4.33 -16.55 -6.21
C GLU A 101 -3.65 -17.17 -7.45
N ASP A 102 -3.81 -16.54 -8.61
CA ASP A 102 -3.14 -16.95 -9.85
C ASP A 102 -1.61 -16.92 -9.70
N HIS A 103 -1.06 -15.86 -9.10
CA HIS A 103 0.37 -15.75 -8.82
C HIS A 103 0.83 -16.85 -7.86
N ALA A 104 0.09 -17.13 -6.78
CA ALA A 104 0.42 -18.18 -5.82
C ALA A 104 0.52 -19.57 -6.47
N ALA A 105 -0.34 -19.82 -7.47
CA ALA A 105 -0.35 -21.06 -8.25
C ALA A 105 0.73 -21.12 -9.35
N TRP A 106 1.39 -20.01 -9.69
CA TRP A 106 2.35 -19.96 -10.81
C TRP A 106 3.62 -20.80 -10.51
N PRO A 107 4.00 -21.78 -11.35
CA PRO A 107 5.16 -22.64 -11.12
C PRO A 107 6.52 -21.95 -11.06
N VAL A 108 6.68 -20.79 -11.73
CA VAL A 108 7.94 -20.04 -11.78
C VAL A 108 7.65 -18.61 -11.35
N ARG A 109 8.03 -18.27 -10.11
CA ARG A 109 7.81 -16.94 -9.54
C ARG A 109 9.14 -16.22 -9.34
N LEU A 110 9.16 -14.95 -9.74
CA LEU A 110 10.28 -14.05 -9.47
C LEU A 110 10.08 -13.24 -8.19
N PHE A 111 8.85 -13.21 -7.65
CA PHE A 111 8.48 -12.55 -6.39
C PHE A 111 7.72 -13.50 -5.47
N ALA A 112 7.81 -13.25 -4.16
CA ALA A 112 7.10 -14.04 -3.15
C ALA A 112 5.58 -13.81 -3.17
N SER A 113 5.13 -12.70 -3.78
CA SER A 113 3.74 -12.25 -3.91
C SER A 113 3.60 -11.34 -5.13
#